data_AF-A0A524LXX0-F1
#
_entry.id   AF-A0A524LXX0-F1
#
_cell.length_a   1.000
_cell.length_b   1.000
_cell.length_c   1.000
_cell.angle_alpha   90.00
_cell.angle_beta   90.00
_cell.angle_gamma   90.00
#
_symmetry.space_group_name_H-M   'P 1'
#
loop_
_entity.id
_entity.type
_entity.pdbx_description
1 polymer ?
#
loop_
_entity_poly.entity_id
_entity_poly.type
_entity_poly.pdbx_seq_one_letter_code
_entity_poly.pdbx_strand_id
1 'polypeptide(L)'
;MLLTLFGQKYNLGYFDGYGSNHIGQLGYRYSLYLLSKYGTKERSESFYAKKYFRALPHVRTGESDRDSACYSIRTFHRFFRYFGFLIEPEPYIRLHPIQKSDLMDRFVEILA
;
A
#
# COMPACT_ATOMS: atom_id res chain seq x y z
N MET A 1 -17.18 2.20 -3.13
CA MET A 1 -17.42 0.95 -3.88
C MET A 1 -16.13 0.38 -4.50
N LEU A 2 -15.36 1.13 -5.30
CA LEU A 2 -14.12 0.65 -5.94
C LEU A 2 -12.97 0.33 -4.96
N LEU A 3 -12.70 1.20 -3.98
CA LEU A 3 -11.65 0.98 -2.97
C LEU A 3 -11.92 -0.27 -2.12
N THR A 4 -13.19 -0.47 -1.75
CA THR A 4 -13.63 -1.65 -0.99
C THR A 4 -13.49 -2.91 -1.82
N LEU A 5 -13.76 -2.84 -3.14
CA LEU A 5 -13.57 -3.96 -4.05
C LEU A 5 -12.08 -4.33 -4.15
N PHE A 6 -11.20 -3.35 -4.36
CA PHE A 6 -9.75 -3.57 -4.42
C PHE A 6 -9.20 -4.11 -3.09
N GLY A 7 -9.63 -3.50 -1.98
CA GLY A 7 -9.17 -3.82 -0.63
C GLY A 7 -9.83 -5.04 0.02
N GLN A 8 -10.84 -5.69 -0.58
CA GLN A 8 -11.53 -6.83 0.06
C GLN A 8 -11.96 -7.97 -0.87
N LYS A 9 -12.19 -7.71 -2.16
CA LYS A 9 -12.81 -8.70 -3.08
C LYS A 9 -11.93 -9.10 -4.27
N TYR A 10 -10.92 -8.30 -4.59
CA TYR A 10 -10.02 -8.56 -5.72
C TYR A 10 -8.97 -9.61 -5.36
N ASN A 11 -8.83 -10.67 -6.18
CA ASN A 11 -7.79 -11.68 -5.97
C ASN A 11 -6.43 -11.15 -6.44
N LEU A 12 -5.71 -10.48 -5.55
CA LEU A 12 -4.39 -9.92 -5.84
C LEU A 12 -3.32 -11.01 -6.05
N GLY A 13 -3.43 -12.12 -5.32
CA GLY A 13 -2.49 -13.24 -5.35
C GLY A 13 -2.31 -13.87 -6.72
N TYR A 14 -3.40 -13.97 -7.49
CA TYR A 14 -3.36 -14.47 -8.86
C TYR A 14 -2.44 -13.63 -9.78
N PHE A 15 -2.39 -12.32 -9.57
CA PHE A 15 -1.67 -11.41 -10.46
C PHE A 15 -0.25 -11.08 -10.00
N ASP A 16 0.12 -11.29 -8.74
CA ASP A 16 1.47 -10.98 -8.21
C ASP A 16 2.35 -12.19 -7.87
N GLY A 17 1.82 -13.41 -7.97
CA GLY A 17 2.58 -14.63 -7.67
C GLY A 17 2.77 -14.89 -6.18
N TYR A 18 2.11 -14.14 -5.29
CA TYR A 18 2.11 -14.39 -3.85
C TYR A 18 0.85 -15.18 -3.43
N GLY A 19 1.05 -16.29 -2.70
CA GLY A 19 -0.03 -17.16 -2.26
C GLY A 19 -0.83 -16.65 -1.04
N SER A 20 -0.29 -15.72 -0.25
CA SER A 20 -1.01 -15.16 0.91
C SER A 20 -2.04 -14.13 0.46
N ASN A 21 -3.33 -14.38 0.64
CA ASN A 21 -4.39 -13.48 0.16
C ASN A 21 -4.56 -12.21 1.01
N HIS A 22 -4.06 -12.19 2.26
CA HIS A 22 -4.41 -11.14 3.21
C HIS A 22 -3.43 -9.97 3.26
N ILE A 23 -2.15 -10.17 2.91
CA ILE A 23 -1.16 -9.08 2.96
C ILE A 23 -1.54 -7.97 1.98
N GLY A 24 -1.59 -6.73 2.47
CA GLY A 24 -1.96 -5.54 1.69
C GLY A 24 -3.46 -5.39 1.45
N GLN A 25 -4.23 -6.48 1.50
CA GLN A 25 -5.69 -6.46 1.37
C GLN A 25 -6.35 -6.24 2.74
N LEU A 26 -6.04 -7.09 3.72
CA LEU A 26 -6.47 -6.90 5.09
C LEU A 26 -5.82 -5.63 5.64
N GLY A 27 -6.61 -4.71 6.17
CA GLY A 27 -6.08 -3.44 6.66
C GLY A 27 -5.66 -2.46 5.57
N TYR A 28 -6.17 -2.56 4.33
CA TYR A 28 -5.92 -1.55 3.28
C TYR A 28 -6.23 -0.11 3.73
N ARG A 29 -7.25 0.05 4.60
CA ARG A 29 -7.59 1.33 5.23
C ARG A 29 -6.49 1.83 6.17
N TYR A 30 -5.81 0.93 6.86
CA TYR A 30 -4.66 1.29 7.68
C TYR A 30 -3.50 1.76 6.79
N SER A 31 -3.27 1.11 5.64
CA SER A 31 -2.29 1.62 4.66
C SER A 31 -2.66 3.02 4.15
N LEU A 32 -3.94 3.30 3.87
CA LEU A 32 -4.40 4.65 3.50
C LEU A 32 -4.11 5.67 4.60
N TYR A 33 -4.42 5.32 5.85
CA TYR A 33 -4.08 6.14 7.01
C TYR A 33 -2.57 6.39 7.12
N LEU A 34 -1.73 5.36 6.94
CA LEU A 34 -0.28 5.51 6.98
C LEU A 34 0.21 6.47 5.88
N LEU A 35 -0.31 6.35 4.66
CA LEU A 35 0.04 7.26 3.56
C LEU A 35 -0.41 8.69 3.87
N SER A 36 -1.64 8.89 4.33
CA SER A 36 -2.14 10.22 4.72
C SER A 36 -1.25 10.87 5.80
N LYS A 37 -0.90 10.09 6.83
CA LYS A 37 -0.14 10.56 8.00
C LYS A 37 1.34 10.81 7.72
N TYR A 38 1.98 9.97 6.93
CA TYR A 38 3.44 9.99 6.76
C TYR A 38 3.91 10.39 5.37
N GLY A 39 3.02 10.36 4.38
CA GLY A 39 3.37 10.53 2.96
C GLY A 39 3.71 11.95 2.53
N THR A 40 3.57 12.96 3.40
CA THR A 40 4.03 14.33 3.08
C THR A 40 5.54 14.39 2.84
N LYS A 41 6.31 13.52 3.50
CA LYS A 41 7.76 13.38 3.28
C LYS A 41 8.02 12.06 2.57
N GLU A 42 9.04 12.03 1.73
CA GLU A 42 9.53 10.78 1.14
C GLU A 42 9.92 9.76 2.21
N ARG A 43 9.45 8.52 2.03
CA ARG A 43 9.70 7.38 2.91
C ARG A 43 9.86 6.11 2.10
N SER A 44 10.73 5.20 2.54
CA SER A 44 10.86 3.90 1.90
C SER A 44 9.58 3.07 2.05
N GLU A 45 9.34 2.14 1.13
CA GLU A 45 8.24 1.18 1.27
C GLU A 45 8.38 0.34 2.55
N SER A 46 9.62 -0.02 2.92
CA SER A 46 9.93 -0.76 4.14
C SER A 46 9.52 -0.02 5.42
N PHE A 47 9.55 1.32 5.42
CA PHE A 47 9.04 2.12 6.54
C PHE A 47 7.54 1.86 6.78
N TYR A 48 6.76 1.79 5.70
CA TYR A 48 5.34 1.50 5.77
C TYR A 48 5.06 0.04 6.09
N ALA A 49 5.76 -0.90 5.44
CA ALA A 49 5.64 -2.33 5.70
C ALA A 49 5.87 -2.65 7.19
N LYS A 50 6.93 -2.08 7.78
CA LYS A 50 7.23 -2.24 9.22
C LYS A 50 6.07 -1.77 10.11
N LYS A 51 5.40 -0.67 9.77
CA LYS A 51 4.24 -0.17 10.54
C LYS A 51 3.00 -1.02 10.34
N TYR A 52 2.75 -1.44 9.10
CA TYR A 52 1.65 -2.33 8.74
C TYR A 52 1.74 -3.63 9.53
N PHE A 53 2.86 -4.33 9.45
CA PHE A 53 3.04 -5.61 10.14
C PHE A 53 3.17 -5.49 11.66
N ARG A 54 3.57 -4.33 12.19
CA ARG A 54 3.51 -4.08 13.64
C ARG A 54 2.06 -4.01 14.14
N ALA A 55 1.16 -3.45 13.35
CA ALA A 55 -0.26 -3.35 13.69
C ALA A 55 -1.04 -4.65 13.39
N LEU A 56 -0.62 -5.38 12.35
CA LEU A 56 -1.28 -6.59 11.85
C LEU A 56 -0.29 -7.77 11.79
N PRO A 57 0.29 -8.21 12.92
CA PRO A 57 1.33 -9.24 12.91
C PRO A 57 0.82 -10.59 12.38
N HIS A 58 -0.47 -10.89 12.57
CA HIS A 58 -1.11 -12.15 12.17
C HIS A 58 -1.23 -12.35 10.65
N VAL A 59 -1.02 -11.33 9.83
CA VAL A 59 -1.06 -11.46 8.36
C VAL A 59 0.25 -11.98 7.76
N ARG A 60 1.32 -12.04 8.55
CA ARG A 60 2.62 -12.53 8.13
C ARG A 60 2.57 -14.02 7.81
N THR A 61 3.39 -14.44 6.84
CA THR A 61 3.57 -15.86 6.50
C THR A 61 4.77 -16.49 7.21
N GLY A 62 5.64 -15.67 7.80
CA GLY A 62 6.90 -16.09 8.42
C GLY A 62 8.13 -15.78 7.57
N GLU A 63 7.96 -15.50 6.28
CA GLU A 63 9.02 -15.07 5.36
C GLU A 63 9.10 -13.54 5.31
N SER A 64 9.79 -12.89 6.26
CA SER A 64 9.70 -11.43 6.47
C SER A 64 10.01 -10.57 5.23
N ASP A 65 11.00 -10.95 4.43
CA ASP A 65 11.37 -10.20 3.22
C ASP A 65 10.31 -10.37 2.14
N ARG A 66 9.79 -11.58 1.97
CA ARG A 66 8.71 -11.89 1.03
C ARG A 66 7.40 -11.23 1.43
N ASP A 67 7.07 -11.22 2.72
CA ASP A 67 5.90 -10.52 3.26
C ASP A 67 5.98 -9.01 2.96
N SER A 68 7.16 -8.42 3.16
CA SER A 68 7.40 -7.00 2.89
C SER A 68 7.28 -6.67 1.41
N ALA A 69 7.87 -7.47 0.53
CA ALA A 69 7.74 -7.31 -0.91
C ALA A 69 6.28 -7.48 -1.40
N CYS A 70 5.55 -8.45 -0.84
CA CYS A 70 4.13 -8.66 -1.12
C CYS A 70 3.30 -7.42 -0.75
N TYR A 71 3.52 -6.89 0.46
CA TYR A 71 2.86 -5.67 0.93
C TYR A 71 3.15 -4.49 0.01
N SER A 72 4.41 -4.28 -0.36
CA SER A 72 4.84 -3.20 -1.25
C SER A 72 4.13 -3.24 -2.59
N ILE A 73 4.15 -4.39 -3.26
CA ILE A 73 3.57 -4.56 -4.60
C ILE A 73 2.06 -4.28 -4.58
N ARG A 74 1.36 -4.87 -3.62
CA ARG A 74 -0.10 -4.74 -3.54
C ARG A 74 -0.52 -3.33 -3.16
N THR A 75 0.24 -2.68 -2.28
CA THR A 75 -0.12 -1.38 -1.72
C THR A 75 0.36 -0.22 -2.59
N PHE A 76 1.65 -0.15 -2.90
CA PHE A 76 2.21 1.02 -3.61
C PHE A 76 2.11 0.88 -5.11
N HIS A 77 2.64 -0.22 -5.66
CA HIS A 77 2.75 -0.38 -7.11
C HIS A 77 1.42 -0.65 -7.80
N ARG A 78 0.46 -1.23 -7.08
CA ARG A 78 -0.89 -1.49 -7.59
C ARG A 78 -1.88 -0.51 -7.00
N PHE A 79 -2.18 -0.63 -5.71
CA PHE A 79 -3.32 0.11 -5.17
C PHE A 79 -3.14 1.63 -5.24
N PHE A 80 -2.12 2.19 -4.59
CA PHE A 80 -1.98 3.65 -4.51
C PHE A 80 -1.62 4.28 -5.84
N ARG A 81 -0.80 3.59 -6.65
CA ARG A 81 -0.48 4.05 -8.00
C ARG A 81 -1.69 4.07 -8.92
N TYR A 82 -2.49 3.00 -8.97
CA TYR A 82 -3.67 2.95 -9.84
C TYR A 82 -4.72 4.02 -9.49
N PHE A 83 -4.75 4.44 -8.23
CA PHE A 83 -5.66 5.49 -7.76
C PHE A 83 -5.02 6.89 -7.75
N GLY A 84 -3.78 7.05 -8.22
CA GLY A 84 -3.10 8.35 -8.30
C GLY A 84 -2.74 8.96 -6.95
N PHE A 85 -2.61 8.15 -5.90
CA PHE A 85 -2.33 8.62 -4.54
C PHE A 85 -0.84 8.89 -4.28
N LEU A 86 0.03 8.55 -5.22
CA LEU A 86 1.48 8.76 -5.12
C LEU A 86 1.93 9.85 -6.10
N ILE A 87 2.98 10.57 -5.73
CA ILE A 87 3.75 11.37 -6.70
C ILE A 87 4.61 10.39 -7.51
N GLU A 88 4.48 10.41 -8.83
CA GLU A 88 5.32 9.63 -9.73
C GLU A 88 6.40 10.56 -10.31
N PRO A 89 7.68 10.36 -9.97
CA PRO A 89 8.77 11.10 -10.60
C PRO A 89 9.02 10.58 -12.02
N GLU A 90 9.46 11.48 -12.88
CA GLU A 90 9.94 11.17 -14.24
C GLU A 90 11.48 11.27 -14.27
N PRO A 91 12.21 10.26 -14.79
CA PRO A 91 11.71 8.99 -15.31
C PRO A 91 11.27 8.02 -14.21
N TYR A 92 10.34 7.13 -14.54
CA TYR A 92 9.85 6.10 -13.63
C TYR A 92 10.96 5.14 -13.15
N ILE A 93 11.30 5.17 -11.85
CA ILE A 93 12.16 4.16 -11.21
C ILE A 93 11.34 3.35 -10.20
N ARG A 94 11.40 2.02 -10.31
CA ARG A 94 10.64 1.09 -9.44
C ARG A 94 10.92 1.25 -7.95
N LEU A 95 12.12 1.72 -7.58
CA LEU A 95 12.61 1.80 -6.21
C LEU A 95 12.55 3.24 -5.65
N HIS A 96 11.56 4.02 -6.06
CA HIS A 96 11.41 5.37 -5.54
C HIS A 96 10.85 5.40 -4.12
N PRO A 97 11.30 6.36 -3.30
CA PRO A 97 10.61 6.69 -2.07
C PRO A 97 9.14 7.00 -2.32
N ILE A 98 8.29 6.59 -1.39
CA ILE A 98 6.86 6.84 -1.41
C ILE A 98 6.59 8.23 -0.86
N GLN A 99 5.90 9.04 -1.66
CA GLN A 99 5.35 10.34 -1.27
C GLN A 99 3.91 10.43 -1.76
N LYS A 100 3.01 10.98 -0.93
CA LYS A 100 1.60 11.14 -1.27
C LYS A 100 1.40 12.30 -2.25
N SER A 101 0.40 12.17 -3.12
CA SER A 101 -0.04 13.26 -4.01
C SER A 101 -1.10 14.15 -3.34
N ASP A 102 -1.36 15.31 -3.93
CA ASP A 102 -2.46 16.20 -3.52
C ASP A 102 -3.84 15.54 -3.70
N LEU A 103 -3.96 14.54 -4.57
CA LEU A 103 -5.20 13.76 -4.71
C LEU A 103 -5.48 12.93 -3.45
N MET A 104 -4.45 12.40 -2.80
CA MET A 104 -4.61 11.64 -1.56
C MET A 104 -5.17 12.52 -0.44
N ASP A 105 -4.73 13.78 -0.33
CA ASP A 105 -5.21 14.70 0.71
C ASP A 105 -6.68 15.07 0.50
N ARG A 106 -7.05 15.46 -0.73
CA ARG A 106 -8.46 15.70 -1.10
C ARG A 106 -9.34 14.48 -0.90
N PHE A 107 -8.79 13.28 -1.15
CA PHE A 107 -9.53 12.04 -0.95
C PHE A 107 -9.87 11.79 0.52
N VAL A 108 -8.95 12.10 1.45
CA VAL A 108 -9.17 11.92 2.88
C VAL A 108 -10.19 12.92 3.43
N GLU A 109 -10.19 14.17 2.94
CA GLU A 109 -11.17 15.19 3.33
C GLU A 109 -12.62 14.77 3.04
N ILE A 110 -12.86 14.02 1.95
CA ILE A 110 -14.19 13.53 1.57
C ILE A 110 -14.65 12.35 2.45
N LEU A 111 -13.72 11.64 3.09
CA LEU A 111 -14.02 10.48 3.95
C LEU A 111 -14.23 10.85 5.43
N ALA A 112 -13.84 12.06 5.84
CA ALA A 112 -13.96 12.58 7.20
C ALA A 112 -15.34 13.21 7.43
#